data_AF-A0A5C6NCF3-F1
#
_entry.id   AF-A0A5C6NCF3-F1
#
_cell.length_a   1.000
_cell.length_b   1.000
_cell.length_c   1.000
_cell.angle_alpha   90.00
_cell.angle_beta   90.00
_cell.angle_gamma   90.00
#
_symmetry.space_group_name_H-M   'P 1'
#
loop_
_entity.id
_entity.type
_entity.pdbx_description
1 polymer ?
#
loop_
_entity_poly.entity_id
_entity_poly.type
_entity_poly.pdbx_seq_one_letter_code
_entity_poly.pdbx_strand_id
1 'polypeptide(L)'
;MARIGPGSPHSRGNIKLDSFLRRNTDQAVYERIRSYEPCVVVSETINKAYMHVVLSDELVFLTEYAPRTLTAALSFRRVRDIKLVNDLPDFLRGKHRELCQHIRITYVTEEPVRRRALWSSKGQRSPLPPAEPPSRRTSHCPPTTRTFEGDRTQRNYNEIEIRLLASAHSKTLSLIRVPQPPSLLPLQLSSPADSHTSPLSPPNPRSSLPQRDQVPRRIRSVLSRLLKRDYVCSGEEREAELHLYAVSRASRLYLHLQSSWNSFIIRSTLLLDPLYRGRCRALSDSSPGKQLPVVSRERTAHLLAQLSCELLQEGVSVERLYLLLQELRTAAHRSAALCRLFWKSRDIFVFLVQTLEESLHGCQSKHGEYTADQLLLSTLTVQTLAIMFRGTEGEPARLDLLSAEKGALASRLLLVLICDPEIQNQERDCEALLQEYLDASCSLLFELLLLGQEASTYSFADNFLSVGWILRVVQPHPHLLSFLGYQVKQMVLVLSDLEDSSPSPAESVLLYQRCRLLLACLQYNNQLSQHLRSKFREEFRYFLKPSCAEEKLPPHYPISQPTVRLIEELISLNR
;
A
#
# COMPACT_ATOMS: atom_id res chain seq x y z
N MET A 1 24.56 4.04 -36.86
CA MET A 1 24.25 4.60 -35.53
C MET A 1 23.12 3.78 -34.92
N ALA A 2 23.39 3.05 -33.83
CA ALA A 2 22.43 2.07 -33.29
C ALA A 2 21.41 2.76 -32.35
N ARG A 3 20.12 2.47 -32.54
CA ARG A 3 19.04 2.90 -31.65
C ARG A 3 19.08 2.06 -30.36
N ILE A 4 19.03 2.72 -29.21
CA ILE A 4 18.85 2.08 -27.89
C ILE A 4 17.37 2.21 -27.50
N GLY A 5 16.75 1.10 -27.08
CA GLY A 5 15.32 1.03 -26.78
C GLY A 5 14.90 1.76 -25.49
N PRO A 6 13.59 1.86 -25.22
CA PRO A 6 13.04 2.66 -24.13
C PRO A 6 13.30 2.00 -22.77
N GLY A 7 14.30 2.50 -22.04
CA GLY A 7 14.57 2.11 -20.67
C GLY A 7 13.57 2.70 -19.68
N SER A 8 13.13 1.89 -18.71
CA SER A 8 12.25 2.32 -17.60
C SER A 8 12.79 3.58 -16.91
N PRO A 9 11.98 4.63 -16.64
CA PRO A 9 12.52 5.95 -16.28
C PRO A 9 12.87 6.09 -14.79
N HIS A 10 13.62 5.13 -14.26
CA HIS A 10 14.49 5.34 -13.09
C HIS A 10 15.69 6.19 -13.53
N SER A 11 15.43 7.43 -13.89
CA SER A 11 16.33 8.31 -14.63
C SER A 11 17.59 8.62 -13.81
N ARG A 12 18.73 8.09 -14.28
CA ARG A 12 20.08 8.21 -13.68
C ARG A 12 20.24 7.62 -12.28
N GLY A 13 19.63 6.46 -12.03
CA GLY A 13 19.97 5.64 -10.87
C GLY A 13 21.47 5.28 -10.78
N ASN A 14 22.03 5.27 -9.57
CA ASN A 14 23.39 4.83 -9.32
C ASN A 14 23.48 3.32 -9.60
N ILE A 15 24.00 2.94 -10.78
CA ILE A 15 24.05 1.54 -11.27
C ILE A 15 24.71 0.59 -10.25
N LYS A 16 25.69 1.07 -9.48
CA LYS A 16 26.35 0.28 -8.42
C LYS A 16 25.41 0.03 -7.24
N LEU A 17 24.62 1.02 -6.83
CA LEU A 17 23.62 0.90 -5.79
C LEU A 17 22.45 0.00 -6.24
N ASP A 18 21.94 0.17 -7.46
CA ASP A 18 20.86 -0.70 -7.98
C ASP A 18 21.31 -2.17 -8.06
N SER A 19 22.53 -2.40 -8.59
CA SER A 19 23.14 -3.74 -8.61
C SER A 19 23.38 -4.31 -7.22
N PHE A 20 23.68 -3.46 -6.23
CA PHE A 20 23.83 -3.87 -4.83
C PHE A 20 22.47 -4.27 -4.25
N LEU A 21 21.43 -3.46 -4.42
CA LEU A 21 20.08 -3.72 -3.91
C LEU A 21 19.53 -5.04 -4.46
N ARG A 22 19.58 -5.25 -5.79
CA ARG A 22 19.17 -6.50 -6.45
C ARG A 22 19.87 -7.76 -5.92
N ARG A 23 21.09 -7.63 -5.38
CA ARG A 23 21.91 -8.75 -4.87
C ARG A 23 21.77 -8.98 -3.36
N ASN A 24 21.24 -8.01 -2.63
CA ASN A 24 21.20 -8.00 -1.15
C ASN A 24 19.78 -7.85 -0.58
N THR A 25 18.75 -7.89 -1.42
CA THR A 25 17.33 -7.94 -1.03
C THR A 25 16.64 -9.08 -1.74
N ASP A 26 15.63 -9.67 -1.11
CA ASP A 26 14.74 -10.62 -1.77
C ASP A 26 14.02 -9.94 -2.94
N GLN A 27 13.70 -10.68 -4.00
CA GLN A 27 13.04 -10.13 -5.19
C GLN A 27 11.75 -9.36 -4.84
N ALA A 28 10.95 -9.90 -3.92
CA ALA A 28 9.71 -9.28 -3.43
C ALA A 28 9.94 -8.02 -2.59
N VAL A 29 11.14 -7.78 -2.07
CA VAL A 29 11.51 -6.51 -1.40
C VAL A 29 12.05 -5.53 -2.44
N TYR A 30 12.92 -5.98 -3.36
CA TYR A 30 13.45 -5.14 -4.44
C TYR A 30 12.33 -4.54 -5.31
N GLU A 31 11.33 -5.34 -5.69
CA GLU A 31 10.18 -4.88 -6.47
C GLU A 31 9.23 -3.93 -5.71
N ARG A 32 9.48 -3.68 -4.42
CA ARG A 32 8.71 -2.75 -3.59
C ARG A 32 9.51 -1.51 -3.18
N ILE A 33 10.76 -1.39 -3.62
CA ILE A 33 11.53 -0.15 -3.49
C ILE A 33 10.89 0.93 -4.37
N ARG A 34 10.52 2.06 -3.78
CA ARG A 34 9.87 3.18 -4.46
C ARG A 34 10.88 4.26 -4.89
N SER A 35 11.86 4.54 -4.04
CA SER A 35 12.90 5.55 -4.31
C SER A 35 14.15 5.32 -3.46
N TYR A 36 15.25 5.99 -3.81
CA TYR A 36 16.44 6.09 -2.98
C TYR A 36 17.17 7.41 -3.23
N GLU A 37 17.71 8.02 -2.18
CA GLU A 37 18.43 9.31 -2.25
C GLU A 37 19.58 9.35 -1.23
N PRO A 38 20.75 9.93 -1.53
CA PRO A 38 21.78 10.19 -0.53
C PRO A 38 21.36 11.35 0.41
N CYS A 39 21.52 11.16 1.71
CA CYS A 39 21.23 12.16 2.75
C CYS A 39 22.31 12.14 3.84
N VAL A 40 22.43 13.24 4.60
CA VAL A 40 23.02 13.13 5.95
C VAL A 40 21.94 12.59 6.89
N VAL A 41 22.28 11.57 7.66
CA VAL A 41 21.37 10.87 8.58
C VAL A 41 21.83 11.11 10.01
N VAL A 42 20.88 11.45 10.89
CA VAL A 42 21.10 11.58 12.33
C VAL A 42 20.03 10.79 13.08
N SER A 43 20.45 10.00 14.06
CA SER A 43 19.59 9.30 15.02
C SER A 43 20.37 9.08 16.33
N GLU A 44 19.73 8.51 17.35
CA GLU A 44 20.40 8.17 18.62
C GLU A 44 21.64 7.27 18.46
N THR A 45 21.69 6.46 17.40
CA THR A 45 22.78 5.51 17.12
C THR A 45 23.70 5.96 15.99
N ILE A 46 23.32 6.98 15.21
CA ILE A 46 24.05 7.47 14.04
C ILE A 46 24.27 8.98 14.21
N ASN A 47 25.49 9.38 14.58
CA ASN A 47 25.88 10.78 14.62
C ASN A 47 26.34 11.25 13.22
N LYS A 48 25.47 11.98 12.51
CA LYS A 48 25.76 12.75 11.27
C LYS A 48 26.54 11.95 10.21
N ALA A 49 25.94 10.88 9.67
CA ALA A 49 26.55 10.04 8.63
C ALA A 49 25.95 10.30 7.23
N TYR A 50 26.78 10.35 6.18
CA TYR A 50 26.29 10.44 4.79
C TYR A 50 25.98 9.05 4.22
N MET A 51 24.71 8.79 3.90
CA MET A 51 24.17 7.46 3.63
C MET A 51 23.14 7.52 2.50
N HIS A 52 22.93 6.39 1.81
CA HIS A 52 21.76 6.25 0.95
C HIS A 52 20.56 5.81 1.80
N VAL A 53 19.51 6.64 1.79
CA VAL A 53 18.18 6.27 2.25
C VAL A 53 17.50 5.51 1.11
N VAL A 54 16.97 4.33 1.41
CA VAL A 54 16.27 3.48 0.44
C VAL A 54 14.87 3.17 0.98
N LEU A 55 13.85 3.53 0.21
CA LEU A 55 12.46 3.55 0.65
C LEU A 55 11.68 2.39 0.00
N SER A 56 10.97 1.58 0.81
CA SER A 56 9.96 0.65 0.32
C SER A 56 8.53 1.09 0.67
N ASP A 57 7.55 0.21 0.50
CA ASP A 57 6.16 0.37 0.95
C ASP A 57 5.95 0.11 2.45
N GLU A 58 6.92 -0.47 3.16
CA GLU A 58 6.81 -0.90 4.57
C GLU A 58 7.96 -0.41 5.47
N LEU A 59 9.12 -0.14 4.89
CA LEU A 59 10.39 0.07 5.59
C LEU A 59 11.21 1.22 4.98
N VAL A 60 12.00 1.86 5.82
CA VAL A 60 13.12 2.72 5.40
C VAL A 60 14.42 2.00 5.74
N PHE A 61 15.25 1.77 4.72
CA PHE A 61 16.57 1.19 4.86
C PHE A 61 17.67 2.25 4.73
N LEU A 62 18.80 1.99 5.37
CA LEU A 62 20.02 2.77 5.23
C LEU A 62 21.14 1.88 4.71
N THR A 63 21.96 2.42 3.81
CA THR A 63 23.23 1.81 3.40
C THR A 63 24.31 2.87 3.26
N GLU A 64 25.59 2.49 3.42
CA GLU A 64 26.72 3.40 3.26
C GLU A 64 26.74 4.03 1.85
N TYR A 65 27.29 5.23 1.70
CA TYR A 65 27.47 5.87 0.38
C TYR A 65 28.27 5.02 -0.63
N ALA A 66 29.22 4.23 -0.12
CA ALA A 66 29.78 3.08 -0.84
C ALA A 66 29.13 1.81 -0.27
N PRO A 67 28.03 1.31 -0.86
CA PRO A 67 27.12 0.38 -0.20
C PRO A 67 27.80 -0.96 0.12
N ARG A 68 27.79 -1.34 1.40
CA ARG A 68 28.33 -2.62 1.89
C ARG A 68 27.28 -3.42 2.64
N THR A 69 26.41 -2.76 3.39
CA THR A 69 25.30 -3.39 4.10
C THR A 69 24.03 -2.59 3.97
N LEU A 70 22.92 -3.27 3.74
CA LEU A 70 21.58 -2.68 3.79
C LEU A 70 20.99 -3.00 5.16
N THR A 71 20.60 -1.97 5.91
CA THR A 71 20.05 -2.14 7.26
C THR A 71 18.68 -1.49 7.34
N ALA A 72 17.66 -2.22 7.79
CA ALA A 72 16.36 -1.63 8.10
C ALA A 72 16.53 -0.68 9.29
N ALA A 73 16.25 0.61 9.09
CA ALA A 73 16.38 1.64 10.11
C ALA A 73 15.03 1.95 10.77
N LEU A 74 13.93 1.81 10.02
CA LEU A 74 12.59 2.17 10.45
C LEU A 74 11.53 1.31 9.74
N SER A 75 10.43 1.03 10.43
CA SER A 75 9.21 0.47 9.85
C SER A 75 8.06 1.44 10.00
N PHE A 76 7.25 1.61 8.94
CA PHE A 76 6.07 2.46 8.97
C PHE A 76 5.04 2.06 10.03
N ARG A 77 5.05 0.79 10.49
CA ARG A 77 4.23 0.32 11.62
C ARG A 77 4.51 1.07 12.92
N ARG A 78 5.74 1.57 13.10
CA ARG A 78 6.19 2.26 14.31
C ARG A 78 6.22 3.79 14.16
N VAL A 79 5.97 4.32 12.96
CA VAL A 79 5.99 5.78 12.72
C VAL A 79 4.77 6.43 13.35
N ARG A 80 5.02 7.48 14.14
CA ARG A 80 4.00 8.36 14.71
C ARG A 80 3.88 9.64 13.89
N ASP A 81 4.95 10.16 13.29
CA ASP A 81 4.94 11.44 12.58
C ASP A 81 6.04 11.56 11.50
N ILE A 82 5.77 12.32 10.44
CA ILE A 82 6.76 12.68 9.40
C ILE A 82 6.56 14.16 9.04
N LYS A 83 7.52 15.01 9.43
CA LYS A 83 7.44 16.47 9.23
C LYS A 83 8.68 17.03 8.56
N LEU A 84 8.48 18.05 7.74
CA LEU A 84 9.55 18.95 7.28
C LEU A 84 9.85 19.94 8.41
N VAL A 85 11.13 20.09 8.77
CA VAL A 85 11.60 21.02 9.79
C VAL A 85 12.22 22.22 9.10
N ASN A 86 11.79 23.42 9.49
CA ASN A 86 12.30 24.69 8.97
C ASN A 86 13.49 25.16 9.81
N ASP A 87 14.65 24.54 9.61
CA ASP A 87 15.91 24.93 10.25
C ASP A 87 17.08 25.03 9.27
N LEU A 88 18.23 25.52 9.75
CA LEU A 88 19.45 25.65 8.97
C LEU A 88 20.58 24.89 9.70
N PRO A 89 20.79 23.59 9.42
CA PRO A 89 21.72 22.75 10.17
C PRO A 89 23.14 23.35 10.23
N ASP A 90 23.72 23.38 11.44
CA ASP A 90 25.03 23.97 11.74
C ASP A 90 26.20 23.27 11.03
N PHE A 91 26.03 21.97 10.77
CA PHE A 91 27.02 21.10 10.15
C PHE A 91 27.04 21.18 8.61
N LEU A 92 26.05 21.80 7.98
CA LEU A 92 26.07 22.10 6.53
C LEU A 92 26.56 23.53 6.29
N ARG A 93 27.20 23.78 5.14
CA ARG A 93 27.79 25.08 4.80
C ARG A 93 27.40 25.55 3.39
N GLY A 94 27.26 26.87 3.23
CA GLY A 94 26.88 27.52 1.97
C GLY A 94 25.61 26.95 1.37
N LYS A 95 25.62 26.76 0.04
CA LYS A 95 24.47 26.23 -0.73
C LYS A 95 23.91 24.90 -0.19
N HIS A 96 24.74 24.04 0.42
CA HIS A 96 24.25 22.79 1.01
C HIS A 96 23.39 23.01 2.26
N ARG A 97 23.60 24.11 2.99
CA ARG A 97 22.76 24.52 4.13
C ARG A 97 21.47 25.18 3.66
N GLU A 98 21.56 26.05 2.67
CA GLU A 98 20.44 26.83 2.10
C GLU A 98 19.43 25.96 1.32
N LEU A 99 19.91 24.87 0.70
CA LEU A 99 19.10 23.98 -0.13
C LEU A 99 18.72 22.66 0.57
N CYS A 100 18.97 22.55 1.88
CA CYS A 100 18.67 21.34 2.63
C CYS A 100 17.17 21.22 2.93
N GLN A 101 16.60 20.05 2.66
CA GLN A 101 15.34 19.64 3.26
C GLN A 101 15.65 18.80 4.51
N HIS A 102 15.31 19.30 5.71
CA HIS A 102 15.38 18.52 6.94
C HIS A 102 14.03 17.82 7.16
N ILE A 103 14.04 16.50 7.07
CA ILE A 103 12.89 15.65 7.33
C ILE A 103 13.08 14.98 8.68
N ARG A 104 12.16 15.18 9.62
CA ARG A 104 12.13 14.51 10.91
C ARG A 104 11.04 13.44 10.91
N ILE A 105 11.42 12.23 11.27
CA ILE A 105 10.52 11.10 11.44
C ILE A 105 10.53 10.69 12.91
N THR A 106 9.36 10.77 13.56
CA THR A 106 9.19 10.38 14.97
C THR A 106 8.53 9.00 15.01
N TYR A 107 9.11 8.07 15.78
CA TYR A 107 8.70 6.68 15.81
C TYR A 107 8.88 6.03 17.18
N VAL A 108 8.14 4.96 17.44
CA VAL A 108 8.25 4.21 18.71
C VAL A 108 9.36 3.16 18.64
N THR A 109 10.11 3.06 19.73
CA THR A 109 11.07 2.00 20.01
C THR A 109 10.67 1.21 21.25
N GLU A 110 11.04 -0.06 21.28
CA GLU A 110 10.98 -0.90 22.48
C GLU A 110 12.34 -0.79 23.19
N GLU A 111 12.37 -0.28 24.43
CA GLU A 111 13.61 -0.20 25.23
C GLU A 111 14.08 -1.61 25.67
N PRO A 112 15.35 -1.98 25.44
CA PRO A 112 15.94 -3.12 26.11
C PRO A 112 16.45 -2.70 27.49
N VAL A 113 15.96 -3.36 28.56
CA VAL A 113 16.42 -3.14 29.94
C VAL A 113 17.94 -3.04 30.00
N ARG A 114 18.46 -1.89 30.46
CA ARG A 114 19.89 -1.69 30.72
C ARG A 114 20.34 -2.67 31.81
N ARG A 115 20.91 -3.81 31.41
CA ARG A 115 21.50 -4.78 32.33
C ARG A 115 22.70 -4.12 33.05
N ARG A 116 22.43 -3.60 34.25
CA ARG A 116 23.41 -2.92 35.12
C ARG A 116 24.62 -3.84 35.29
N ALA A 117 25.83 -3.30 35.12
CA ALA A 117 27.04 -4.09 34.94
C ALA A 117 27.40 -4.95 36.18
N LEU A 118 27.08 -6.24 36.13
CA LEU A 118 27.49 -7.24 37.12
C LEU A 118 28.91 -7.78 36.81
N TRP A 119 29.86 -6.86 36.63
CA TRP A 119 31.28 -7.16 36.42
C TRP A 119 32.12 -6.53 37.55
N SER A 120 31.82 -6.92 38.79
CA SER A 120 32.61 -6.60 39.99
C SER A 120 32.45 -7.66 41.07
N SER A 121 33.22 -8.74 41.00
CA SER A 121 34.06 -9.19 42.13
C SER A 121 34.96 -10.33 41.68
N LYS A 122 36.23 -10.30 42.10
CA LYS A 122 37.25 -11.30 41.76
C LYS A 122 37.89 -11.82 43.03
N GLY A 123 37.57 -13.05 43.40
CA GLY A 123 38.40 -13.88 44.28
C GLY A 123 37.78 -14.35 45.60
N GLN A 124 37.49 -15.65 45.68
CA GLN A 124 38.15 -16.57 46.61
C GLN A 124 38.00 -18.02 46.09
N ARG A 125 38.82 -18.95 46.59
CA ARG A 125 38.99 -20.32 46.04
C ARG A 125 38.44 -21.40 46.98
N SER A 126 37.73 -22.40 46.40
CA SER A 126 37.68 -23.84 46.79
C SER A 126 37.11 -24.21 48.19
N PRO A 127 36.67 -25.47 48.46
CA PRO A 127 36.88 -26.72 47.69
C PRO A 127 35.65 -27.61 47.40
N LEU A 128 35.86 -28.64 46.55
CA LEU A 128 34.99 -29.81 46.29
C LEU A 128 35.19 -30.88 47.38
N PRO A 129 34.21 -31.78 47.66
CA PRO A 129 34.19 -33.14 47.03
C PRO A 129 32.75 -33.78 46.95
N PRO A 130 32.55 -35.07 46.62
CA PRO A 130 33.23 -35.97 45.66
C PRO A 130 32.25 -36.59 44.60
N ALA A 131 32.77 -37.37 43.64
CA ALA A 131 31.99 -38.30 42.79
C ALA A 131 31.97 -39.72 43.42
N GLU A 132 31.05 -40.64 43.13
CA GLU A 132 30.96 -41.56 41.96
C GLU A 132 29.91 -42.69 42.29
N PRO A 133 29.57 -43.70 41.44
CA PRO A 133 29.43 -43.77 39.99
C PRO A 133 28.08 -44.49 39.58
N PRO A 134 27.92 -45.44 38.60
CA PRO A 134 26.80 -45.33 37.65
C PRO A 134 25.85 -46.56 37.55
N SER A 135 24.73 -46.42 36.83
CA SER A 135 24.05 -47.60 36.26
C SER A 135 23.41 -47.32 34.89
N ARG A 136 23.43 -48.35 34.03
CA ARG A 136 22.84 -48.36 32.69
C ARG A 136 21.42 -48.92 32.77
N ARG A 137 20.48 -48.40 31.99
CA ARG A 137 19.82 -49.17 30.91
C ARG A 137 18.75 -48.37 30.15
N THR A 138 18.67 -48.69 28.87
CA THR A 138 17.52 -48.49 27.99
C THR A 138 16.30 -49.29 28.44
N SER A 139 15.09 -48.77 28.19
CA SER A 139 14.10 -49.36 27.26
C SER A 139 12.64 -49.17 27.69
N HIS A 140 11.81 -48.89 26.68
CA HIS A 140 10.37 -49.12 26.52
C HIS A 140 9.33 -48.69 27.59
N CYS A 141 8.29 -48.04 27.08
CA CYS A 141 7.03 -47.74 27.76
C CYS A 141 6.24 -49.02 28.10
N PRO A 142 5.34 -48.94 29.09
CA PRO A 142 4.08 -49.68 29.09
C PRO A 142 2.85 -48.75 28.94
N PRO A 143 1.71 -49.27 28.46
CA PRO A 143 0.47 -48.51 28.24
C PRO A 143 -0.51 -48.62 29.41
N THR A 144 -1.46 -47.68 29.49
CA THR A 144 -2.70 -47.91 30.27
C THR A 144 -3.91 -47.31 29.56
N THR A 145 -4.81 -48.19 29.12
CA THR A 145 -6.13 -47.87 28.57
C THR A 145 -7.20 -47.97 29.66
N ARG A 146 -8.10 -46.99 29.75
CA ARG A 146 -9.53 -47.11 30.14
C ARG A 146 -10.19 -45.72 29.99
N THR A 147 -11.17 -45.45 29.10
CA THR A 147 -12.63 -45.76 29.16
C THR A 147 -13.23 -45.57 30.57
N PHE A 148 -14.35 -44.88 30.82
CA PHE A 148 -15.50 -44.33 30.05
C PHE A 148 -16.02 -43.07 30.82
N GLU A 149 -16.85 -42.12 30.37
CA GLU A 149 -17.57 -41.75 29.11
C GLU A 149 -17.92 -40.22 29.18
N GLY A 150 -18.64 -39.63 28.21
CA GLY A 150 -19.35 -38.33 28.38
C GLY A 150 -19.30 -37.34 27.21
N ASP A 151 -20.45 -37.16 26.56
CA ASP A 151 -20.89 -36.08 25.64
C ASP A 151 -20.01 -35.60 24.46
N ARG A 152 -20.54 -35.81 23.24
CA ARG A 152 -20.10 -35.16 21.99
C ARG A 152 -21.21 -34.24 21.46
N THR A 153 -21.07 -32.93 21.63
CA THR A 153 -21.78 -31.94 20.79
C THR A 153 -20.82 -31.30 19.79
N GLN A 154 -20.72 -31.94 18.63
CA GLN A 154 -19.84 -31.53 17.54
C GLN A 154 -20.50 -30.39 16.75
N ARG A 155 -20.27 -29.13 17.17
CA ARG A 155 -20.81 -27.94 16.48
C ARG A 155 -20.17 -27.78 15.10
N ASN A 156 -20.96 -28.04 14.06
CA ASN A 156 -20.63 -27.82 12.66
C ASN A 156 -20.43 -26.33 12.38
N TYR A 157 -19.26 -25.93 11.88
CA TYR A 157 -18.94 -24.53 11.57
C TYR A 157 -19.29 -24.11 10.12
N ASN A 158 -20.06 -24.94 9.39
CA ASN A 158 -20.32 -24.76 7.95
C ASN A 158 -21.79 -24.36 7.63
N GLU A 159 -22.58 -23.86 8.58
CA GLU A 159 -24.01 -23.53 8.35
C GLU A 159 -24.39 -22.05 8.56
N ILE A 160 -23.46 -21.22 9.03
CA ILE A 160 -23.69 -19.77 9.21
C ILE A 160 -23.40 -18.99 7.91
N GLU A 161 -22.52 -19.51 7.05
CA GLU A 161 -22.05 -18.87 5.82
C GLU A 161 -23.12 -18.79 4.69
N ILE A 162 -24.27 -19.46 4.85
CA ILE A 162 -25.36 -19.48 3.85
C ILE A 162 -26.59 -18.66 4.28
N ARG A 163 -26.73 -18.28 5.57
CA ARG A 163 -27.93 -17.57 6.07
C ARG A 163 -27.84 -16.05 6.07
N LEU A 164 -26.64 -15.46 5.99
CA LEU A 164 -26.46 -14.00 5.91
C LEU A 164 -26.51 -13.43 4.48
N LEU A 165 -26.40 -14.28 3.46
CA LEU A 165 -26.51 -13.89 2.04
C LEU A 165 -27.93 -14.07 1.45
N ALA A 166 -28.92 -14.42 2.28
CA ALA A 166 -30.27 -14.75 1.84
C ALA A 166 -31.32 -13.65 2.12
N SER A 167 -30.91 -12.49 2.65
CA SER A 167 -31.83 -11.40 3.05
C SER A 167 -32.03 -10.30 2.01
N ALA A 168 -31.24 -10.29 0.93
CA ALA A 168 -31.38 -9.35 -0.18
C ALA A 168 -31.09 -10.09 -1.49
N HIS A 169 -32.17 -10.45 -2.19
CA HIS A 169 -32.34 -10.46 -3.65
C HIS A 169 -33.60 -11.28 -3.96
N SER A 170 -34.59 -10.62 -4.57
CA SER A 170 -35.80 -11.30 -5.00
C SER A 170 -35.53 -12.18 -6.22
N LYS A 171 -36.30 -13.27 -6.33
CA LYS A 171 -36.15 -14.31 -7.36
C LYS A 171 -36.22 -13.71 -8.77
N THR A 172 -35.23 -14.01 -9.62
CA THR A 172 -35.38 -14.87 -10.81
C THR A 172 -34.10 -14.82 -11.66
N LEU A 173 -33.39 -15.96 -11.73
CA LEU A 173 -32.87 -16.56 -12.98
C LEU A 173 -32.17 -17.89 -12.63
N SER A 174 -32.37 -18.91 -13.46
CA SER A 174 -32.00 -20.30 -13.15
C SER A 174 -30.54 -20.62 -13.43
N LEU A 175 -29.90 -21.33 -12.48
CA LEU A 175 -28.54 -21.86 -12.59
C LEU A 175 -28.35 -22.72 -13.85
N ILE A 176 -27.49 -22.28 -14.77
CA ILE A 176 -26.90 -23.14 -15.81
C ILE A 176 -25.47 -23.47 -15.40
N ARG A 177 -25.21 -24.74 -15.11
CA ARG A 177 -23.91 -25.30 -14.75
C ARG A 177 -23.22 -25.83 -16.01
N VAL A 178 -22.06 -25.28 -16.37
CA VAL A 178 -21.23 -25.78 -17.50
C VAL A 178 -19.84 -26.22 -16.97
N PRO A 179 -19.22 -27.29 -17.52
CA PRO A 179 -18.13 -28.00 -16.83
C PRO A 179 -16.73 -27.40 -17.07
N GLN A 180 -15.80 -27.75 -16.18
CA GLN A 180 -14.36 -27.57 -16.42
C GLN A 180 -13.86 -28.50 -17.54
N PRO A 181 -12.94 -28.05 -18.42
CA PRO A 181 -12.28 -28.93 -19.39
C PRO A 181 -11.20 -29.80 -18.72
N PRO A 182 -10.99 -31.05 -19.18
CA PRO A 182 -10.10 -32.00 -18.52
C PRO A 182 -8.61 -31.79 -18.88
N SER A 183 -7.75 -32.08 -17.90
CA SER A 183 -6.29 -32.16 -18.06
C SER A 183 -5.89 -33.39 -18.89
N LEU A 184 -5.16 -33.19 -19.98
CA LEU A 184 -4.59 -34.28 -20.79
C LEU A 184 -3.10 -34.50 -20.46
N LEU A 185 -2.77 -35.73 -20.06
CA LEU A 185 -1.40 -36.22 -19.97
C LEU A 185 -0.95 -36.77 -21.34
N PRO A 186 0.34 -36.69 -21.73
CA PRO A 186 0.79 -37.19 -23.03
C PRO A 186 0.89 -38.73 -23.03
N LEU A 187 0.22 -39.37 -23.99
CA LEU A 187 0.40 -40.79 -24.28
C LEU A 187 1.64 -41.02 -25.17
N GLN A 188 2.36 -42.09 -24.87
CA GLN A 188 3.49 -42.55 -25.68
C GLN A 188 2.99 -43.27 -26.94
N LEU A 189 3.64 -43.04 -28.08
CA LEU A 189 3.56 -43.92 -29.26
C LEU A 189 4.95 -44.11 -29.87
N SER A 190 5.20 -45.27 -30.48
CA SER A 190 6.55 -45.78 -30.76
C SER A 190 6.83 -45.90 -32.26
N SER A 191 8.01 -45.43 -32.71
CA SER A 191 8.88 -46.04 -33.76
C SER A 191 8.33 -46.14 -35.22
N PRO A 192 9.17 -46.13 -36.28
CA PRO A 192 10.43 -46.87 -36.40
C PRO A 192 11.65 -46.09 -36.97
N ALA A 193 12.73 -46.86 -37.16
CA ALA A 193 14.10 -46.46 -37.43
C ALA A 193 14.35 -45.78 -38.79
N ASP A 194 15.44 -45.00 -38.88
CA ASP A 194 16.57 -45.38 -39.73
C ASP A 194 17.90 -44.75 -39.26
N SER A 195 19.01 -45.26 -39.79
CA SER A 195 20.39 -45.07 -39.31
C SER A 195 21.07 -43.75 -39.69
N HIS A 196 22.08 -43.30 -38.92
CA HIS A 196 23.50 -43.27 -39.37
C HIS A 196 24.48 -42.47 -38.46
N THR A 197 25.50 -43.19 -37.96
CA THR A 197 26.92 -42.79 -37.78
C THR A 197 27.34 -41.70 -36.77
N SER A 198 28.08 -42.12 -35.73
CA SER A 198 28.96 -41.29 -34.89
C SER A 198 30.36 -41.10 -35.52
N PRO A 199 31.15 -40.12 -35.04
CA PRO A 199 32.46 -40.45 -34.44
C PRO A 199 32.66 -39.72 -33.09
N LEU A 200 32.96 -40.40 -31.98
CA LEU A 200 34.29 -40.91 -31.54
C LEU A 200 35.24 -39.83 -30.99
N SER A 201 35.41 -39.87 -29.65
CA SER A 201 36.40 -39.15 -28.83
C SER A 201 37.85 -39.67 -29.04
N PRO A 202 38.91 -39.01 -28.52
CA PRO A 202 39.48 -39.34 -27.19
C PRO A 202 40.29 -38.17 -26.54
N PRO A 203 41.19 -38.38 -25.54
CA PRO A 203 41.05 -39.01 -24.22
C PRO A 203 41.47 -38.11 -23.01
N ASN A 204 41.19 -38.59 -21.79
CA ASN A 204 41.73 -38.10 -20.50
C ASN A 204 43.19 -38.60 -20.27
N PRO A 205 44.06 -37.93 -19.46
CA PRO A 205 44.06 -38.20 -18.00
C PRO A 205 44.59 -37.12 -17.01
N ARG A 206 43.89 -37.03 -15.86
CA ARG A 206 44.37 -36.86 -14.46
C ARG A 206 45.69 -36.12 -14.14
N SER A 207 45.59 -35.07 -13.30
CA SER A 207 46.48 -34.87 -12.13
C SER A 207 45.87 -34.01 -11.01
N SER A 208 46.07 -34.47 -9.76
CA SER A 208 46.10 -33.78 -8.45
C SER A 208 45.41 -32.42 -8.20
N LEU A 209 44.52 -32.40 -7.18
CA LEU A 209 44.26 -31.26 -6.29
C LEU A 209 45.55 -30.79 -5.58
N PRO A 210 45.62 -29.51 -5.18
CA PRO A 210 45.34 -29.21 -3.76
C PRO A 210 44.26 -28.14 -3.55
N GLN A 211 43.82 -28.08 -2.28
CA GLN A 211 42.72 -27.26 -1.78
C GLN A 211 42.93 -25.76 -2.02
N ARG A 212 41.84 -25.04 -2.34
CA ARG A 212 41.82 -23.58 -2.37
C ARG A 212 41.20 -23.07 -1.06
N ASP A 213 41.91 -22.21 -0.36
CA ASP A 213 41.56 -21.78 1.00
C ASP A 213 40.14 -21.20 1.15
N GLN A 214 39.48 -21.61 2.23
CA GLN A 214 38.27 -20.95 2.71
C GLN A 214 38.63 -19.63 3.38
N VAL A 215 38.52 -18.51 2.66
CA VAL A 215 38.65 -17.18 3.26
C VAL A 215 37.38 -16.88 4.09
N PRO A 216 37.48 -16.60 5.41
CA PRO A 216 36.32 -16.52 6.28
C PRO A 216 35.50 -15.25 6.06
N ARG A 217 34.18 -15.41 5.87
CA ARG A 217 33.19 -14.33 5.86
C ARG A 217 33.07 -13.66 7.24
N ARG A 218 33.98 -12.74 7.58
CA ARG A 218 33.90 -11.88 8.78
C ARG A 218 34.18 -10.40 8.48
N ILE A 219 33.22 -9.75 7.83
CA ILE A 219 33.03 -8.30 7.94
C ILE A 219 31.57 -8.04 8.33
N ARG A 220 31.24 -8.14 9.63
CA ARG A 220 30.05 -7.47 10.18
C ARG A 220 30.32 -5.97 10.08
N SER A 221 29.54 -5.23 9.29
CA SER A 221 29.69 -3.77 9.18
C SER A 221 29.48 -3.08 10.53
N VAL A 222 30.03 -1.87 10.67
CA VAL A 222 29.80 -1.06 11.86
C VAL A 222 28.32 -0.68 11.98
N LEU A 223 27.63 -0.41 10.86
CA LEU A 223 26.18 -0.16 10.84
C LEU A 223 25.38 -1.33 11.45
N SER A 224 25.67 -2.56 11.04
CA SER A 224 25.02 -3.75 11.57
C SER A 224 25.43 -4.11 13.00
N ARG A 225 26.32 -3.34 13.64
CA ARG A 225 26.56 -3.35 15.10
C ARG A 225 25.86 -2.18 15.82
N LEU A 226 25.75 -1.01 15.18
CA LEU A 226 25.05 0.17 15.72
C LEU A 226 23.53 -0.04 15.75
N LEU A 227 22.97 -0.76 14.77
CA LEU A 227 21.53 -0.94 14.59
C LEU A 227 20.99 -2.32 15.01
N LYS A 228 21.86 -3.29 15.37
CA LYS A 228 21.45 -4.64 15.76
C LYS A 228 21.76 -4.91 17.24
N ARG A 229 20.73 -4.80 18.08
CA ARG A 229 20.67 -5.39 19.43
C ARG A 229 19.78 -6.62 19.39
N ASP A 230 20.20 -7.69 20.05
CA ASP A 230 19.39 -8.91 20.20
C ASP A 230 18.35 -8.68 21.32
N TYR A 231 17.09 -9.06 21.06
CA TYR A 231 15.93 -8.61 21.84
C TYR A 231 15.57 -9.55 23.00
N VAL A 232 15.21 -8.96 24.15
CA VAL A 232 14.36 -9.56 25.19
C VAL A 232 13.30 -8.51 25.53
N CYS A 233 12.03 -8.92 25.58
CA CYS A 233 10.89 -8.00 25.59
C CYS A 233 10.59 -7.42 26.98
N SER A 234 10.42 -6.10 27.07
CA SER A 234 9.83 -5.38 28.21
C SER A 234 9.11 -4.13 27.72
N GLY A 235 7.90 -3.87 28.23
CA GLY A 235 6.93 -2.99 27.58
C GLY A 235 6.93 -1.53 28.06
N GLU A 236 7.98 -0.78 27.73
CA GLU A 236 7.92 0.70 27.70
C GLU A 236 8.15 1.17 26.24
N GLU A 237 7.11 1.79 25.65
CA GLU A 237 7.20 2.43 24.35
C GLU A 237 7.92 3.77 24.49
N ARG A 238 9.16 3.87 23.95
CA ARG A 238 9.95 5.10 23.95
C ARG A 238 9.94 5.75 22.57
N GLU A 239 9.56 7.01 22.49
CA GLU A 239 9.69 7.78 21.25
C GLU A 239 11.16 8.05 20.91
N ALA A 240 11.49 7.91 19.63
CA ALA A 240 12.80 8.17 19.04
C ALA A 240 12.65 8.96 17.74
N GLU A 241 13.72 9.67 17.35
CA GLU A 241 13.74 10.50 16.15
C GLU A 241 14.79 10.03 15.14
N LEU A 242 14.41 10.03 13.86
CA LEU A 242 15.30 9.83 12.71
C LEU A 242 15.23 11.09 11.84
N HIS A 243 16.36 11.76 11.69
CA HIS A 243 16.48 12.98 10.89
C HIS A 243 17.22 12.68 9.59
N LEU A 244 16.61 13.09 8.48
CA LEU A 244 17.15 12.92 7.13
C LEU A 244 17.32 14.31 6.52
N TYR A 245 18.56 14.67 6.23
CA TYR A 245 18.93 15.94 5.64
C TYR A 245 19.25 15.70 4.16
N ALA A 246 18.26 15.93 3.30
CA ALA A 246 18.42 15.79 1.86
C ALA A 246 19.04 17.09 1.31
N VAL A 247 20.24 16.98 0.74
CA VAL A 247 21.08 18.13 0.39
C VAL A 247 20.85 18.59 -1.06
N SER A 248 19.61 18.44 -1.54
CA SER A 248 19.18 18.68 -2.92
C SER A 248 17.88 19.47 -2.93
N ARG A 249 17.88 20.62 -3.62
CA ARG A 249 16.66 21.41 -3.85
C ARG A 249 15.57 20.63 -4.62
N ALA A 250 15.98 19.63 -5.40
CA ALA A 250 15.11 18.75 -6.16
C ALA A 250 14.81 17.42 -5.43
N SER A 251 15.17 17.29 -4.15
CA SER A 251 14.80 16.11 -3.36
C SER A 251 13.28 15.97 -3.30
N ARG A 252 12.82 14.73 -3.45
CA ARG A 252 11.42 14.31 -3.29
C ARG A 252 11.25 13.34 -2.12
N LEU A 253 12.30 13.15 -1.31
CA LEU A 253 12.33 12.14 -0.26
C LEU A 253 11.20 12.35 0.75
N TYR A 254 10.90 13.61 1.11
CA TYR A 254 9.78 13.95 2.01
C TYR A 254 8.43 13.47 1.46
N LEU A 255 8.12 13.80 0.21
CA LEU A 255 6.88 13.40 -0.45
C LEU A 255 6.76 11.88 -0.56
N HIS A 256 7.82 11.21 -1.00
CA HIS A 256 7.81 9.76 -1.10
C HIS A 256 7.64 9.09 0.27
N LEU A 257 8.27 9.61 1.33
CA LEU A 257 8.06 9.14 2.70
C LEU A 257 6.61 9.33 3.16
N GLN A 258 6.02 10.51 2.94
CA GLN A 258 4.62 10.76 3.28
C GLN A 258 3.67 9.86 2.50
N SER A 259 3.87 9.68 1.19
CA SER A 259 2.99 8.86 0.35
C SER A 259 3.12 7.35 0.64
N SER A 260 4.35 6.86 0.90
CA SER A 260 4.57 5.51 1.43
C SER A 260 3.89 5.30 2.77
N TRP A 261 3.98 6.26 3.70
CA TRP A 261 3.36 6.16 5.02
C TRP A 261 1.83 6.22 4.94
N ASN A 262 1.26 7.13 4.15
CA ASN A 262 -0.19 7.20 3.87
C ASN A 262 -0.71 5.90 3.26
N SER A 263 -0.02 5.39 2.22
CA SER A 263 -0.29 4.08 1.62
C SER A 263 -0.27 2.96 2.66
N PHE A 264 0.72 2.98 3.56
CA PHE A 264 0.88 1.99 4.61
C PHE A 264 -0.25 2.05 5.63
N ILE A 265 -0.55 3.20 6.25
CA ILE A 265 -1.59 3.30 7.29
C ILE A 265 -2.96 2.93 6.75
N ILE A 266 -3.30 3.33 5.52
CA ILE A 266 -4.54 2.95 4.85
C ILE A 266 -4.58 1.43 4.64
N ARG A 267 -3.55 0.86 4.00
CA ARG A 267 -3.52 -0.58 3.68
C ARG A 267 -3.49 -1.46 4.93
N SER A 268 -2.72 -1.08 5.94
CA SER A 268 -2.63 -1.81 7.21
C SER A 268 -3.91 -1.72 8.03
N THR A 269 -4.66 -0.62 7.94
CA THR A 269 -6.01 -0.53 8.52
C THR A 269 -6.97 -1.44 7.76
N LEU A 270 -7.05 -1.34 6.43
CA LEU A 270 -7.94 -2.19 5.61
C LEU A 270 -7.64 -3.70 5.78
N LEU A 271 -6.39 -4.11 6.03
CA LEU A 271 -6.02 -5.51 6.32
C LEU A 271 -6.54 -6.06 7.66
N LEU A 272 -7.18 -5.23 8.49
CA LEU A 272 -7.92 -5.66 9.68
C LEU A 272 -9.33 -6.16 9.35
N ASP A 273 -9.92 -5.73 8.22
CA ASP A 273 -11.17 -6.32 7.70
C ASP A 273 -10.89 -7.73 7.14
N PRO A 274 -11.58 -8.79 7.63
CA PRO A 274 -11.45 -10.14 7.11
C PRO A 274 -11.74 -10.25 5.60
N LEU A 275 -12.70 -9.48 5.06
CA LEU A 275 -13.09 -9.53 3.65
C LEU A 275 -11.99 -8.93 2.77
N TYR A 276 -11.47 -7.75 3.13
CA TYR A 276 -10.34 -7.12 2.46
C TYR A 276 -9.06 -7.97 2.57
N ARG A 277 -8.78 -8.54 3.75
CA ARG A 277 -7.68 -9.50 3.93
C ARG A 277 -7.84 -10.71 3.00
N GLY A 278 -9.05 -11.25 2.86
CA GLY A 278 -9.37 -12.34 1.94
C GLY A 278 -9.07 -11.99 0.48
N ARG A 279 -9.45 -10.79 0.02
CA ARG A 279 -9.11 -10.28 -1.33
C ARG A 279 -7.59 -10.18 -1.54
N CYS A 280 -6.85 -9.75 -0.51
CA CYS A 280 -5.39 -9.55 -0.52
C CYS A 280 -4.53 -10.80 -0.24
N ARG A 281 -5.10 -12.01 -0.06
CA ARG A 281 -4.40 -13.22 0.47
C ARG A 281 -3.21 -13.78 -0.35
N ALA A 282 -2.75 -13.11 -1.40
CA ALA A 282 -1.46 -13.40 -2.04
C ALA A 282 -0.24 -12.91 -1.23
N LEU A 283 -0.45 -12.06 -0.21
CA LEU A 283 0.61 -11.26 0.43
C LEU A 283 0.99 -11.65 1.87
N SER A 284 0.19 -12.44 2.58
CA SER A 284 0.32 -12.59 4.04
C SER A 284 0.59 -14.00 4.57
N ASP A 285 0.33 -15.05 3.80
CA ASP A 285 0.47 -16.45 4.26
C ASP A 285 1.80 -17.08 3.82
N SER A 286 2.93 -16.46 4.18
CA SER A 286 4.25 -17.09 4.15
C SER A 286 4.44 -18.01 5.37
N SER A 287 3.63 -19.07 5.45
CA SER A 287 3.88 -20.16 6.40
C SER A 287 5.27 -20.77 6.11
N PRO A 288 6.16 -20.90 7.12
CA PRO A 288 7.54 -21.34 6.94
C PRO A 288 7.60 -22.84 6.60
N GLY A 289 7.34 -23.17 5.33
CA GLY A 289 7.34 -24.54 4.83
C GLY A 289 6.66 -24.75 3.47
N LYS A 290 5.82 -23.81 2.99
CA LYS A 290 5.19 -23.89 1.67
C LYS A 290 5.50 -22.65 0.84
N GLN A 291 6.49 -22.76 -0.03
CA GLN A 291 6.70 -21.79 -1.10
C GLN A 291 5.53 -21.87 -2.08
N LEU A 292 4.54 -20.97 -1.96
CA LEU A 292 3.70 -20.66 -3.11
C LEU A 292 4.62 -20.10 -4.23
N PRO A 293 4.38 -20.46 -5.50
CA PRO A 293 5.18 -19.92 -6.59
C PRO A 293 5.00 -18.40 -6.64
N VAL A 294 6.09 -17.67 -6.38
CA VAL A 294 6.15 -16.22 -6.57
C VAL A 294 5.68 -15.93 -8.00
N VAL A 295 4.58 -15.19 -8.14
CA VAL A 295 4.02 -14.86 -9.45
C VAL A 295 5.06 -14.02 -10.18
N SER A 296 5.68 -14.60 -11.21
CA SER A 296 6.74 -13.89 -11.94
C SER A 296 6.18 -12.62 -12.57
N ARG A 297 7.04 -11.60 -12.67
CA ARG A 297 6.71 -10.33 -13.35
C ARG A 297 6.17 -10.57 -14.77
N GLU A 298 6.69 -11.58 -15.47
CA GLU A 298 6.21 -12.02 -16.77
C GLU A 298 4.77 -12.52 -16.70
N ARG A 299 4.41 -13.40 -15.76
CA ARG A 299 3.01 -13.85 -15.58
C ARG A 299 2.06 -12.69 -15.28
N THR A 300 2.50 -11.73 -14.46
CA THR A 300 1.74 -10.50 -14.19
C THR A 300 1.52 -9.67 -15.47
N ALA A 301 2.53 -9.59 -16.35
CA ALA A 301 2.42 -8.87 -17.62
C ALA A 301 1.50 -9.59 -18.63
N HIS A 302 1.58 -10.93 -18.72
CA HIS A 302 0.67 -11.72 -19.57
C HIS A 302 -0.78 -11.60 -19.09
N LEU A 303 -1.03 -11.67 -17.78
CA LEU A 303 -2.37 -11.49 -17.20
C LEU A 303 -2.94 -10.11 -17.54
N LEU A 304 -2.15 -9.03 -17.37
CA LEU A 304 -2.59 -7.69 -17.73
C LEU A 304 -2.87 -7.58 -19.24
N ALA A 305 -2.00 -8.14 -20.09
CA ALA A 305 -2.19 -8.12 -21.55
C ALA A 305 -3.47 -8.87 -21.97
N GLN A 306 -3.74 -10.03 -21.37
CA GLN A 306 -4.98 -10.78 -21.60
C GLN A 306 -6.20 -9.95 -21.18
N LEU A 307 -6.22 -9.44 -19.94
CA LEU A 307 -7.32 -8.59 -19.45
C LEU A 307 -7.51 -7.32 -20.31
N SER A 308 -6.43 -6.73 -20.82
CA SER A 308 -6.50 -5.60 -21.74
C SER A 308 -7.21 -5.98 -23.04
N CYS A 309 -6.82 -7.11 -23.64
CA CYS A 309 -7.43 -7.62 -24.87
C CYS A 309 -8.89 -8.02 -24.69
N GLU A 310 -9.30 -8.48 -23.50
CA GLU A 310 -10.69 -8.82 -23.20
C GLU A 310 -11.56 -7.60 -22.84
N LEU A 311 -11.01 -6.61 -22.13
CA LEU A 311 -11.72 -5.37 -21.79
C LEU A 311 -11.91 -4.46 -23.01
N LEU A 312 -10.93 -4.40 -23.92
CA LEU A 312 -10.96 -3.54 -25.12
C LEU A 312 -11.62 -4.21 -26.34
N GLN A 313 -12.31 -5.34 -26.16
CA GLN A 313 -13.10 -5.97 -27.22
C GLN A 313 -14.37 -5.15 -27.52
N GLU A 314 -14.71 -5.02 -28.80
CA GLU A 314 -15.98 -4.43 -29.21
C GLU A 314 -17.15 -5.36 -28.86
N GLY A 315 -18.26 -4.79 -28.38
CA GLY A 315 -19.50 -5.55 -28.10
C GLY A 315 -19.49 -6.41 -26.83
N VAL A 316 -18.56 -6.18 -25.90
CA VAL A 316 -18.56 -6.85 -24.58
C VAL A 316 -19.83 -6.50 -23.80
N SER A 317 -20.54 -7.51 -23.30
CA SER A 317 -21.75 -7.30 -22.48
C SER A 317 -21.42 -6.68 -21.12
N VAL A 318 -22.35 -5.93 -20.54
CA VAL A 318 -22.19 -5.28 -19.21
C VAL A 318 -21.80 -6.28 -18.12
N GLU A 319 -22.40 -7.47 -18.12
CA GLU A 319 -22.05 -8.56 -17.20
C GLU A 319 -20.59 -9.04 -17.40
N ARG A 320 -20.17 -9.25 -18.66
CA ARG A 320 -18.78 -9.68 -18.95
C ARG A 320 -17.78 -8.59 -18.57
N LEU A 321 -18.09 -7.33 -18.85
CA LEU A 321 -17.30 -6.16 -18.47
C LEU A 321 -17.13 -6.08 -16.95
N TYR A 322 -18.22 -6.23 -16.18
CA TYR A 322 -18.19 -6.25 -14.72
C TYR A 322 -17.26 -7.35 -14.19
N LEU A 323 -17.38 -8.58 -14.71
CA LEU A 323 -16.52 -9.71 -14.32
C LEU A 323 -15.03 -9.46 -14.64
N LEU A 324 -14.71 -8.92 -15.82
CA LEU A 324 -13.34 -8.60 -16.21
C LEU A 324 -12.73 -7.48 -15.35
N LEU A 325 -13.52 -6.46 -14.98
CA LEU A 325 -13.10 -5.41 -14.06
C LEU A 325 -12.89 -5.96 -12.64
N GLN A 326 -13.74 -6.89 -12.19
CA GLN A 326 -13.59 -7.55 -10.90
C GLN A 326 -12.33 -8.42 -10.84
N GLU A 327 -11.97 -9.08 -11.94
CA GLU A 327 -10.70 -9.81 -12.08
C GLU A 327 -9.50 -8.86 -12.06
N LEU A 328 -9.53 -7.79 -12.87
CA LEU A 328 -8.49 -6.76 -12.90
C LEU A 328 -8.24 -6.14 -11.52
N ARG A 329 -9.32 -5.78 -10.81
CA ARG A 329 -9.28 -5.28 -9.43
C ARG A 329 -8.68 -6.28 -8.45
N THR A 330 -9.08 -7.55 -8.55
CA THR A 330 -8.57 -8.61 -7.69
C THR A 330 -7.08 -8.87 -7.93
N ALA A 331 -6.64 -8.79 -9.19
CA ALA A 331 -5.24 -8.91 -9.56
C ALA A 331 -4.42 -7.69 -9.07
N ALA A 332 -4.97 -6.47 -9.17
CA ALA A 332 -4.36 -5.24 -8.67
C ALA A 332 -4.16 -5.28 -7.14
N HIS A 333 -5.16 -5.73 -6.36
CA HIS A 333 -5.03 -5.93 -4.90
C HIS A 333 -3.91 -6.90 -4.50
N ARG A 334 -3.53 -7.82 -5.39
CA ARG A 334 -2.53 -8.87 -5.15
C ARG A 334 -1.14 -8.52 -5.66
N SER A 335 -1.03 -7.61 -6.63
CA SER A 335 0.23 -7.32 -7.33
C SER A 335 0.42 -5.83 -7.61
N ALA A 336 1.26 -5.17 -6.81
CA ALA A 336 1.73 -3.81 -7.09
C ALA A 336 2.51 -3.71 -8.42
N ALA A 337 3.07 -4.82 -8.91
CA ALA A 337 3.68 -4.88 -10.23
C ALA A 337 2.63 -4.74 -11.35
N LEU A 338 1.39 -5.22 -11.15
CA LEU A 338 0.29 -5.01 -12.09
C LEU A 338 -0.10 -3.54 -12.14
N CYS A 339 -0.30 -2.88 -11.00
CA CYS A 339 -0.63 -1.44 -10.95
C CYS A 339 0.42 -0.58 -11.67
N ARG A 340 1.72 -0.93 -11.58
CA ARG A 340 2.78 -0.23 -12.33
C ARG A 340 2.81 -0.54 -13.83
N LEU A 341 2.37 -1.72 -14.24
CA LEU A 341 2.26 -2.08 -15.65
C LEU A 341 1.02 -1.45 -16.30
N PHE A 342 -0.09 -1.31 -15.55
CA PHE A 342 -1.30 -0.61 -15.98
C PHE A 342 -0.99 0.79 -16.52
N TRP A 343 -0.20 1.59 -15.81
CA TRP A 343 0.20 2.95 -16.24
C TRP A 343 1.04 3.01 -17.53
N LYS A 344 1.45 1.87 -18.09
CA LYS A 344 2.19 1.78 -19.37
C LYS A 344 1.28 1.50 -20.56
N SER A 345 0.02 1.14 -20.32
CA SER A 345 -1.03 1.05 -21.33
C SER A 345 -1.96 2.25 -21.20
N ARG A 346 -1.93 3.15 -22.18
CA ARG A 346 -2.84 4.30 -22.25
C ARG A 346 -4.30 3.84 -22.42
N ASP A 347 -4.49 2.76 -23.17
CA ASP A 347 -5.79 2.37 -23.71
C ASP A 347 -6.76 1.90 -22.62
N ILE A 348 -6.29 1.09 -21.65
CA ILE A 348 -7.13 0.66 -20.52
C ILE A 348 -7.59 1.87 -19.70
N PHE A 349 -6.70 2.82 -19.40
CA PHE A 349 -7.07 3.98 -18.59
C PHE A 349 -8.05 4.91 -19.32
N VAL A 350 -7.86 5.13 -20.63
CA VAL A 350 -8.82 5.85 -21.48
C VAL A 350 -10.19 5.15 -21.47
N PHE A 351 -10.20 3.84 -21.67
CA PHE A 351 -11.40 3.01 -21.64
C PHE A 351 -12.14 3.12 -20.32
N LEU A 352 -11.47 2.96 -19.17
CA LEU A 352 -12.12 3.06 -17.85
C LEU A 352 -12.74 4.45 -17.59
N VAL A 353 -12.11 5.53 -18.04
CA VAL A 353 -12.70 6.89 -17.94
C VAL A 353 -13.92 7.02 -18.85
N GLN A 354 -13.86 6.49 -20.08
CA GLN A 354 -14.98 6.48 -21.00
C GLN A 354 -16.15 5.63 -20.49
N THR A 355 -15.90 4.43 -19.92
CA THR A 355 -16.93 3.59 -19.29
C THR A 355 -17.66 4.33 -18.17
N LEU A 356 -16.95 5.13 -17.36
CA LEU A 356 -17.59 5.98 -16.34
C LEU A 356 -18.47 7.06 -16.96
N GLU A 357 -17.95 7.79 -17.96
CA GLU A 357 -18.71 8.87 -18.61
C GLU A 357 -19.96 8.36 -19.32
N GLU A 358 -19.90 7.18 -19.96
CA GLU A 358 -21.02 6.52 -20.64
C GLU A 358 -22.04 5.99 -19.63
N SER A 359 -21.59 5.33 -18.56
CA SER A 359 -22.47 4.77 -17.51
C SER A 359 -23.23 5.86 -16.74
N LEU A 360 -22.63 7.04 -16.60
CA LEU A 360 -23.17 8.16 -15.80
C LEU A 360 -23.75 9.29 -16.69
N HIS A 361 -23.75 9.15 -18.02
CA HIS A 361 -24.18 10.21 -18.95
C HIS A 361 -25.66 10.58 -18.83
N GLY A 362 -26.51 9.67 -18.35
CA GLY A 362 -27.95 9.88 -18.20
C GLY A 362 -28.32 11.07 -17.29
N CYS A 363 -27.43 11.45 -16.37
CA CYS A 363 -27.64 12.51 -15.38
C CYS A 363 -27.66 13.93 -15.95
N GLN A 364 -27.22 14.14 -17.19
CA GLN A 364 -27.33 15.45 -17.85
C GLN A 364 -28.72 15.68 -18.45
N SER A 365 -29.61 14.68 -18.39
CA SER A 365 -31.00 14.77 -18.85
C SER A 365 -31.97 15.04 -17.69
N LYS A 366 -33.13 15.66 -18.00
CA LYS A 366 -34.10 16.17 -17.01
C LYS A 366 -34.83 15.10 -16.17
N HIS A 367 -34.55 13.81 -16.40
CA HIS A 367 -35.13 12.67 -15.70
C HIS A 367 -34.05 11.61 -15.38
N GLY A 368 -32.83 12.05 -15.07
CA GLY A 368 -31.65 11.19 -14.89
C GLY A 368 -31.67 10.29 -13.65
N GLU A 369 -32.46 9.23 -13.68
CA GLU A 369 -32.38 8.10 -12.74
C GLU A 369 -31.20 7.19 -13.11
N TYR A 370 -30.36 6.83 -12.15
CA TYR A 370 -29.37 5.76 -12.36
C TYR A 370 -30.04 4.39 -12.26
N THR A 371 -29.64 3.45 -13.13
CA THR A 371 -29.91 2.03 -12.89
C THR A 371 -28.92 1.44 -11.88
N ALA A 372 -29.35 0.40 -11.17
CA ALA A 372 -28.47 -0.34 -10.24
C ALA A 372 -27.20 -0.86 -10.94
N ASP A 373 -27.33 -1.38 -12.17
CA ASP A 373 -26.20 -1.90 -12.96
C ASP A 373 -25.19 -0.80 -13.32
N GLN A 374 -25.67 0.41 -13.67
CA GLN A 374 -24.80 1.56 -13.95
C GLN A 374 -24.00 1.98 -12.72
N LEU A 375 -24.64 2.04 -11.55
CA LEU A 375 -23.97 2.37 -10.29
C LEU A 375 -22.98 1.27 -9.89
N LEU A 376 -23.34 -0.01 -9.97
CA LEU A 376 -22.45 -1.14 -9.69
C LEU A 376 -21.20 -1.12 -10.58
N LEU A 377 -21.36 -0.95 -11.89
CA LEU A 377 -20.26 -0.86 -12.85
C LEU A 377 -19.38 0.37 -12.58
N SER A 378 -19.99 1.51 -12.31
CA SER A 378 -19.28 2.78 -12.05
C SER A 378 -18.49 2.70 -10.75
N THR A 379 -19.11 2.23 -9.66
CA THR A 379 -18.48 1.99 -8.36
C THR A 379 -17.31 1.02 -8.48
N LEU A 380 -17.48 -0.11 -9.19
CA LEU A 380 -16.39 -1.06 -9.42
C LEU A 380 -15.23 -0.41 -10.21
N THR A 381 -15.54 0.41 -11.20
CA THR A 381 -14.55 1.11 -12.03
C THR A 381 -13.76 2.14 -11.21
N VAL A 382 -14.44 3.00 -10.44
CA VAL A 382 -13.81 3.98 -9.53
C VAL A 382 -12.97 3.28 -8.47
N GLN A 383 -13.48 2.23 -7.83
CA GLN A 383 -12.72 1.44 -6.84
C GLN A 383 -11.48 0.79 -7.46
N THR A 384 -11.57 0.30 -8.71
CA THR A 384 -10.42 -0.25 -9.46
C THR A 384 -9.37 0.81 -9.74
N LEU A 385 -9.77 1.98 -10.23
CA LEU A 385 -8.88 3.12 -10.44
C LEU A 385 -8.17 3.54 -9.15
N ALA A 386 -8.88 3.66 -8.02
CA ALA A 386 -8.27 4.01 -6.73
C ALA A 386 -7.14 3.06 -6.31
N ILE A 387 -7.27 1.76 -6.62
CA ILE A 387 -6.23 0.75 -6.36
C ILE A 387 -5.04 0.89 -7.33
N MET A 388 -5.26 1.29 -8.59
CA MET A 388 -4.19 1.57 -9.55
C MET A 388 -3.39 2.84 -9.19
N PHE A 389 -4.05 3.86 -8.64
CA PHE A 389 -3.38 5.07 -8.14
C PHE A 389 -2.55 4.81 -6.88
N ARG A 390 -3.05 4.00 -5.94
CA ARG A 390 -2.39 3.73 -4.67
C ARG A 390 -1.03 3.03 -4.85
N GLY A 391 0.04 3.59 -4.28
CA GLY A 391 1.37 2.96 -4.29
C GLY A 391 2.12 3.01 -5.63
N THR A 392 1.66 3.81 -6.60
CA THR A 392 2.30 3.95 -7.93
C THR A 392 3.05 5.29 -8.10
N GLU A 393 3.46 5.92 -7.00
CA GLU A 393 3.99 7.29 -6.96
C GLU A 393 5.40 7.42 -7.54
N GLY A 394 6.12 6.30 -7.63
CA GLY A 394 7.39 6.19 -8.34
C GLY A 394 7.27 5.85 -9.83
N GLU A 395 6.06 5.67 -10.38
CA GLU A 395 5.89 5.31 -11.80
C GLU A 395 5.67 6.56 -12.67
N PRO A 396 6.66 6.98 -13.47
CA PRO A 396 6.61 8.23 -14.26
C PRO A 396 5.52 8.19 -15.35
N ALA A 397 5.25 7.01 -15.93
CA ALA A 397 4.23 6.84 -16.95
C ALA A 397 2.83 7.28 -16.48
N ARG A 398 2.54 7.19 -15.17
CA ARG A 398 1.32 7.73 -14.55
C ARG A 398 1.20 9.25 -14.73
N LEU A 399 2.27 9.98 -14.44
CA LEU A 399 2.32 11.43 -14.59
C LEU A 399 2.32 11.84 -16.07
N ASP A 400 3.06 11.14 -16.92
CA ASP A 400 3.10 11.41 -18.36
C ASP A 400 1.71 11.24 -18.98
N LEU A 401 0.98 10.16 -18.62
CA LEU A 401 -0.39 9.90 -19.08
C LEU A 401 -1.41 10.93 -18.56
N LEU A 402 -1.35 11.28 -17.28
CA LEU A 402 -2.31 12.21 -16.67
C LEU A 402 -2.07 13.67 -17.03
N SER A 403 -0.84 14.05 -17.39
CA SER A 403 -0.51 15.41 -17.84
C SER A 403 -0.60 15.60 -19.36
N ALA A 404 -0.74 14.51 -20.12
CA ALA A 404 -0.95 14.53 -21.56
C ALA A 404 -2.14 15.42 -21.95
N GLU A 405 -2.04 16.09 -23.10
CA GLU A 405 -3.11 16.97 -23.63
C GLU A 405 -3.61 17.99 -22.59
N LYS A 406 -2.67 18.58 -21.82
CA LYS A 406 -2.94 19.55 -20.74
C LYS A 406 -3.86 19.00 -19.62
N GLY A 407 -3.81 17.69 -19.40
CA GLY A 407 -4.63 17.01 -18.41
C GLY A 407 -6.09 16.82 -18.83
N ALA A 408 -6.39 16.75 -20.14
CA ALA A 408 -7.75 16.55 -20.64
C ALA A 408 -8.41 15.28 -20.07
N LEU A 409 -7.70 14.15 -20.07
CA LEU A 409 -8.22 12.87 -19.54
C LEU A 409 -8.36 12.88 -18.01
N ALA A 410 -7.42 13.53 -17.31
CA ALA A 410 -7.53 13.73 -15.86
C ALA A 410 -8.70 14.67 -15.51
N SER A 411 -9.01 15.65 -16.36
CA SER A 411 -10.14 16.56 -16.18
C SER A 411 -11.47 15.85 -16.36
N ARG A 412 -11.59 15.00 -17.39
CA ARG A 412 -12.73 14.10 -17.62
C ARG A 412 -13.00 13.21 -16.41
N LEU A 413 -11.98 12.52 -15.91
CA LEU A 413 -12.07 11.72 -14.69
C LEU A 413 -12.49 12.56 -13.47
N LEU A 414 -11.93 13.76 -13.28
CA LEU A 414 -12.30 14.62 -12.15
C LEU A 414 -13.76 15.08 -12.18
N LEU A 415 -14.28 15.40 -13.37
CA LEU A 415 -15.67 15.81 -13.54
C LEU A 415 -16.63 14.64 -13.32
N VAL A 416 -16.32 13.44 -13.84
CA VAL A 416 -17.21 12.28 -13.73
C VAL A 416 -17.39 11.77 -12.29
N LEU A 417 -16.43 12.05 -11.40
CA LEU A 417 -16.47 11.65 -9.97
C LEU A 417 -17.42 12.49 -9.10
N ILE A 418 -17.97 13.59 -9.63
CA ILE A 418 -18.85 14.49 -8.88
C ILE A 418 -20.30 14.22 -9.31
N CYS A 419 -21.06 13.52 -8.48
CA CYS A 419 -22.48 13.23 -8.72
C CYS A 419 -23.38 13.93 -7.68
N ASP A 420 -24.68 14.03 -7.98
CA ASP A 420 -25.65 14.55 -7.02
C ASP A 420 -26.00 13.46 -5.98
N PRO A 421 -25.84 13.71 -4.67
CA PRO A 421 -26.31 12.80 -3.63
C PRO A 421 -27.82 12.83 -3.38
N GLU A 422 -28.57 13.81 -3.92
CA GLU A 422 -29.99 14.06 -3.58
C GLU A 422 -30.92 13.85 -4.80
N ILE A 423 -30.68 12.78 -5.58
CA ILE A 423 -31.52 12.40 -6.73
C ILE A 423 -32.92 11.97 -6.24
N GLN A 424 -33.92 12.76 -6.60
CA GLN A 424 -35.31 12.53 -6.20
C GLN A 424 -35.89 11.33 -6.95
N ASN A 425 -36.64 10.48 -6.24
CA ASN A 425 -37.38 9.29 -6.73
C ASN A 425 -36.59 7.99 -6.99
N GLN A 426 -35.36 7.81 -6.47
CA GLN A 426 -34.71 6.50 -6.57
C GLN A 426 -35.31 5.45 -5.62
N GLU A 427 -35.33 4.18 -6.07
CA GLU A 427 -35.59 3.02 -5.22
C GLU A 427 -34.49 2.87 -4.15
N ARG A 428 -34.82 2.36 -2.95
CA ARG A 428 -33.89 2.26 -1.81
C ARG A 428 -32.59 1.51 -2.13
N ASP A 429 -32.65 0.52 -3.01
CA ASP A 429 -31.46 -0.24 -3.44
C ASP A 429 -30.51 0.62 -4.27
N CYS A 430 -31.03 1.55 -5.07
CA CYS A 430 -30.24 2.51 -5.83
C CYS A 430 -29.64 3.61 -4.94
N GLU A 431 -30.31 4.01 -3.86
CA GLU A 431 -29.79 4.96 -2.88
C GLU A 431 -28.50 4.42 -2.21
N ALA A 432 -28.51 3.16 -1.77
CA ALA A 432 -27.32 2.52 -1.19
C ALA A 432 -26.16 2.43 -2.19
N LEU A 433 -26.44 2.04 -3.44
CA LEU A 433 -25.44 1.98 -4.51
C LEU A 433 -24.86 3.36 -4.88
N LEU A 434 -25.67 4.43 -4.78
CA LEU A 434 -25.21 5.80 -4.98
C LEU A 434 -24.28 6.24 -3.83
N GLN A 435 -24.57 5.85 -2.59
CA GLN A 435 -23.67 6.11 -1.46
C GLN A 435 -22.33 5.38 -1.62
N GLU A 436 -22.34 4.10 -2.01
CA GLU A 436 -21.11 3.36 -2.34
C GLU A 436 -20.30 4.03 -3.47
N TYR A 437 -20.99 4.57 -4.48
CA TYR A 437 -20.36 5.33 -5.57
C TYR A 437 -19.70 6.61 -5.08
N LEU A 438 -20.38 7.40 -4.24
CA LEU A 438 -19.88 8.66 -3.69
C LEU A 438 -18.66 8.44 -2.78
N ASP A 439 -18.63 7.32 -2.06
CA ASP A 439 -17.51 6.92 -1.19
C ASP A 439 -16.32 6.36 -1.96
N ALA A 440 -16.57 5.58 -3.01
CA ALA A 440 -15.56 5.22 -4.00
C ALA A 440 -14.97 6.48 -4.65
N SER A 441 -15.81 7.46 -4.99
CA SER A 441 -15.39 8.71 -5.63
C SER A 441 -14.59 9.60 -4.70
N CYS A 442 -14.96 9.70 -3.42
CA CYS A 442 -14.12 10.34 -2.40
C CYS A 442 -12.76 9.62 -2.26
N SER A 443 -12.76 8.28 -2.30
CA SER A 443 -11.53 7.48 -2.23
C SER A 443 -10.58 7.77 -3.40
N LEU A 444 -11.09 7.85 -4.63
CA LEU A 444 -10.28 8.16 -5.81
C LEU A 444 -9.86 9.63 -5.85
N LEU A 445 -10.74 10.56 -5.49
CA LEU A 445 -10.42 11.98 -5.40
C LEU A 445 -9.32 12.24 -4.36
N PHE A 446 -9.30 11.51 -3.25
CA PHE A 446 -8.19 11.53 -2.30
C PHE A 446 -6.84 11.10 -2.93
N GLU A 447 -6.80 9.99 -3.68
CA GLU A 447 -5.57 9.54 -4.34
C GLU A 447 -5.11 10.55 -5.42
N LEU A 448 -6.05 11.22 -6.11
CA LEU A 448 -5.78 12.33 -7.03
C LEU A 448 -5.24 13.57 -6.30
N LEU A 449 -5.75 13.90 -5.10
CA LEU A 449 -5.22 14.99 -4.29
C LEU A 449 -3.81 14.69 -3.77
N LEU A 450 -3.49 13.44 -3.42
CA LEU A 450 -2.12 13.02 -3.11
C LEU A 450 -1.19 13.19 -4.33
N LEU A 451 -1.62 12.73 -5.51
CA LEU A 451 -0.91 13.00 -6.76
C LEU A 451 -0.70 14.52 -6.97
N GLY A 452 -1.68 15.34 -6.63
CA GLY A 452 -1.56 16.79 -6.76
C GLY A 452 -0.58 17.44 -5.78
N GLN A 453 -0.42 16.88 -4.57
CA GLN A 453 0.64 17.28 -3.64
C GLN A 453 2.02 16.92 -4.20
N GLU A 454 2.15 15.75 -4.82
CA GLU A 454 3.38 15.33 -5.52
C GLU A 454 3.68 16.27 -6.70
N ALA A 455 2.72 16.41 -7.63
CA ALA A 455 2.82 17.22 -8.84
C ALA A 455 3.14 18.69 -8.57
N SER A 456 2.69 19.25 -7.45
CA SER A 456 3.00 20.64 -7.06
C SER A 456 4.50 20.91 -6.79
N THR A 457 5.33 19.86 -6.64
CA THR A 457 6.80 19.99 -6.58
C THR A 457 7.51 19.77 -7.92
N TYR A 458 6.77 19.39 -8.96
CA TYR A 458 7.25 19.37 -10.32
C TYR A 458 7.01 20.76 -10.89
N SER A 459 8.08 21.46 -11.28
CA SER A 459 7.99 22.76 -11.93
C SER A 459 7.48 22.63 -13.38
N PHE A 460 6.22 22.24 -13.55
CA PHE A 460 5.51 22.30 -14.82
C PHE A 460 5.17 23.77 -15.12
N ALA A 461 5.39 24.21 -16.36
CA ALA A 461 5.16 25.60 -16.77
C ALA A 461 3.72 26.11 -16.48
N ASP A 462 2.75 25.19 -16.49
CA ASP A 462 1.31 25.48 -16.37
C ASP A 462 0.68 24.99 -15.04
N ASN A 463 1.46 24.43 -14.10
CA ASN A 463 0.97 23.87 -12.82
C ASN A 463 -0.19 22.83 -12.93
N PHE A 464 -0.27 22.08 -14.04
CA PHE A 464 -1.23 20.99 -14.21
C PHE A 464 -1.12 19.94 -13.09
N LEU A 465 -2.23 19.25 -12.81
CA LEU A 465 -2.37 18.23 -11.75
C LEU A 465 -2.13 18.71 -10.31
N SER A 466 -1.64 19.93 -10.07
CA SER A 466 -1.52 20.49 -8.71
C SER A 466 -2.86 20.48 -7.95
N VAL A 467 -2.83 20.48 -6.61
CA VAL A 467 -4.05 20.48 -5.77
C VAL A 467 -4.99 21.64 -6.16
N GLY A 468 -4.43 22.83 -6.38
CA GLY A 468 -5.19 23.99 -6.84
C GLY A 468 -5.69 23.89 -8.28
N TRP A 469 -5.06 23.09 -9.16
CA TRP A 469 -5.61 22.76 -10.48
C TRP A 469 -6.78 21.78 -10.37
N ILE A 470 -6.61 20.69 -9.60
CA ILE A 470 -7.65 19.67 -9.36
C ILE A 470 -8.94 20.33 -8.86
N LEU A 471 -8.83 21.16 -7.81
CA LEU A 471 -9.99 21.84 -7.24
C LEU A 471 -10.63 22.84 -8.22
N ARG A 472 -9.86 23.51 -9.09
CA ARG A 472 -10.40 24.41 -10.13
C ARG A 472 -11.15 23.68 -11.24
N VAL A 473 -10.74 22.45 -11.58
CA VAL A 473 -11.42 21.64 -12.61
C VAL A 473 -12.82 21.23 -12.14
N VAL A 474 -12.97 20.81 -10.88
CA VAL A 474 -14.28 20.41 -10.32
C VAL A 474 -15.15 21.60 -9.90
N GLN A 475 -14.56 22.76 -9.60
CA GLN A 475 -15.25 23.96 -9.11
C GLN A 475 -16.50 24.40 -9.91
N PRO A 476 -16.53 24.40 -11.26
CA PRO A 476 -17.74 24.76 -12.02
C PRO A 476 -18.80 23.66 -12.07
N HIS A 477 -18.55 22.46 -11.53
CA HIS A 477 -19.50 21.35 -11.60
C HIS A 477 -20.74 21.60 -10.72
N PRO A 478 -21.97 21.51 -11.27
CA PRO A 478 -23.18 21.94 -10.56
C PRO A 478 -23.41 21.20 -9.23
N HIS A 479 -23.08 19.92 -9.18
CA HIS A 479 -23.29 19.08 -7.99
C HIS A 479 -22.14 19.11 -6.97
N LEU A 480 -21.07 19.89 -7.19
CA LEU A 480 -19.90 19.90 -6.29
C LEU A 480 -20.26 20.28 -4.85
N LEU A 481 -21.13 21.28 -4.66
CA LEU A 481 -21.51 21.74 -3.32
C LEU A 481 -22.42 20.72 -2.61
N SER A 482 -23.24 19.98 -3.35
CA SER A 482 -24.03 18.85 -2.83
C SER A 482 -23.12 17.68 -2.45
N PHE A 483 -22.19 17.30 -3.32
CA PHE A 483 -21.17 16.28 -3.08
C PHE A 483 -20.35 16.58 -1.82
N LEU A 484 -19.80 17.79 -1.69
CA LEU A 484 -19.07 18.21 -0.48
C LEU A 484 -19.97 18.18 0.77
N GLY A 485 -21.25 18.56 0.63
CA GLY A 485 -22.22 18.44 1.70
C GLY A 485 -22.47 17.00 2.14
N TYR A 486 -22.54 16.05 1.21
CA TYR A 486 -22.58 14.62 1.54
C TYR A 486 -21.32 14.18 2.29
N GLN A 487 -20.12 14.57 1.85
CA GLN A 487 -18.88 14.22 2.56
C GLN A 487 -18.82 14.78 3.98
N VAL A 488 -19.35 15.99 4.22
CA VAL A 488 -19.50 16.55 5.59
C VAL A 488 -20.54 15.78 6.40
N LYS A 489 -21.73 15.50 5.84
CA LYS A 489 -22.78 14.70 6.52
C LYS A 489 -22.22 13.34 6.96
N GLN A 490 -21.53 12.62 6.07
CA GLN A 490 -20.95 11.30 6.38
C GLN A 490 -19.81 11.37 7.41
N MET A 491 -18.99 12.42 7.37
CA MET A 491 -17.98 12.66 8.42
C MET A 491 -18.62 12.92 9.79
N VAL A 492 -19.72 13.69 9.83
CA VAL A 492 -20.48 13.97 11.05
C VAL A 492 -21.12 12.71 11.61
N LEU A 493 -21.74 11.86 10.77
CA LEU A 493 -22.36 10.61 11.20
C LEU A 493 -21.36 9.72 11.95
N VAL A 494 -20.20 9.44 11.35
CA VAL A 494 -19.13 8.60 11.96
C VAL A 494 -18.56 9.20 13.26
N LEU A 495 -18.55 10.52 13.40
CA LEU A 495 -18.05 11.22 14.60
C LEU A 495 -19.14 11.51 15.64
N SER A 496 -20.40 11.14 15.37
CA SER A 496 -21.53 11.41 16.26
C SER A 496 -21.79 10.27 17.24
N ASP A 497 -22.36 10.60 18.40
CA ASP A 497 -22.74 9.62 19.43
C ASP A 497 -24.05 8.88 19.12
N LEU A 498 -24.54 8.95 17.87
CA LEU A 498 -25.77 8.29 17.43
C LEU A 498 -25.58 6.79 17.19
N GLU A 499 -24.35 6.35 16.92
CA GLU A 499 -23.98 4.94 16.75
C GLU A 499 -22.99 4.51 17.85
N ASP A 500 -23.41 3.55 18.68
CA ASP A 500 -22.59 2.96 19.75
C ASP A 500 -21.47 2.04 19.20
N SER A 501 -21.51 1.70 17.92
CA SER A 501 -20.48 0.89 17.25
C SER A 501 -19.24 1.71 16.89
N SER A 502 -18.06 1.12 17.11
CA SER A 502 -16.83 1.66 16.51
C SER A 502 -16.86 1.45 14.99
N PRO A 503 -16.40 2.45 14.19
CA PRO A 503 -16.40 2.34 12.74
C PRO A 503 -15.49 1.21 12.28
N SER A 504 -15.90 0.53 11.22
CA SER A 504 -15.12 -0.50 10.55
C SER A 504 -13.79 0.04 10.01
N PRO A 505 -12.86 -0.85 9.60
CA PRO A 505 -11.62 -0.44 8.96
C PRO A 505 -11.82 0.34 7.65
N ALA A 506 -12.94 0.13 6.95
CA ALA A 506 -13.28 0.84 5.73
C ALA A 506 -13.80 2.26 6.03
N GLU A 507 -14.73 2.40 6.98
CA GLU A 507 -15.28 3.69 7.41
C GLU A 507 -14.20 4.58 8.06
N SER A 508 -13.29 3.98 8.85
CA SER A 508 -12.15 4.68 9.44
C SER A 508 -11.19 5.25 8.38
N VAL A 509 -11.07 4.55 7.25
CA VAL A 509 -10.26 5.01 6.10
C VAL A 509 -11.00 6.08 5.30
N LEU A 510 -12.31 5.91 5.06
CA LEU A 510 -13.13 6.93 4.40
C LEU A 510 -13.18 8.22 5.22
N LEU A 511 -13.29 8.14 6.55
CA LEU A 511 -13.20 9.31 7.43
C LEU A 511 -11.89 10.08 7.23
N TYR A 512 -10.75 9.39 7.25
CA TYR A 512 -9.43 9.99 6.97
C TYR A 512 -9.41 10.66 5.58
N GLN A 513 -9.91 9.99 4.55
CA GLN A 513 -9.93 10.51 3.17
C GLN A 513 -10.85 11.73 3.02
N ARG A 514 -12.05 11.71 3.63
CA ARG A 514 -12.99 12.84 3.69
C ARG A 514 -12.36 14.05 4.39
N CYS A 515 -11.74 13.84 5.54
CA CYS A 515 -11.02 14.91 6.25
C CYS A 515 -9.88 15.49 5.40
N ARG A 516 -9.14 14.66 4.64
CA ARG A 516 -8.07 15.12 3.72
C ARG A 516 -8.62 15.93 2.54
N LEU A 517 -9.76 15.54 1.98
CA LEU A 517 -10.47 16.27 0.94
C LEU A 517 -10.94 17.64 1.43
N LEU A 518 -11.64 17.68 2.57
CA LEU A 518 -12.13 18.93 3.17
C LEU A 518 -10.99 19.88 3.55
N LEU A 519 -9.86 19.34 4.06
CA LEU A 519 -8.66 20.11 4.35
C LEU A 519 -8.09 20.75 3.07
N ALA A 520 -8.02 19.99 1.97
CA ALA A 520 -7.56 20.52 0.69
C ALA A 520 -8.49 21.63 0.16
N CYS A 521 -9.81 21.48 0.31
CA CYS A 521 -10.77 22.54 -0.03
C CYS A 521 -10.55 23.82 0.80
N LEU A 522 -10.34 23.70 2.12
CA LEU A 522 -10.09 24.83 3.02
C LEU A 522 -8.76 25.55 2.73
N GLN A 523 -7.71 24.80 2.40
CA GLN A 523 -6.35 25.31 2.18
C GLN A 523 -6.12 25.89 0.78
N TYR A 524 -6.68 25.28 -0.27
CA TYR A 524 -6.29 25.56 -1.67
C TYR A 524 -7.41 26.15 -2.54
N ASN A 525 -8.63 26.35 -2.03
CA ASN A 525 -9.70 27.00 -2.79
C ASN A 525 -10.55 27.95 -1.93
N ASN A 526 -10.39 29.26 -2.15
CA ASN A 526 -11.09 30.30 -1.38
C ASN A 526 -12.63 30.22 -1.44
N GLN A 527 -13.21 29.84 -2.58
CA GLN A 527 -14.68 29.76 -2.70
C GLN A 527 -15.24 28.54 -1.95
N LEU A 528 -14.59 27.38 -2.08
CA LEU A 528 -14.96 26.18 -1.33
C LEU A 528 -14.72 26.38 0.17
N SER A 529 -13.62 27.04 0.55
CA SER A 529 -13.31 27.41 1.94
C SER A 529 -14.39 28.31 2.55
N GLN A 530 -14.84 29.34 1.81
CA GLN A 530 -15.97 30.19 2.23
C GLN A 530 -17.28 29.41 2.36
N HIS A 531 -17.59 28.54 1.40
CA HIS A 531 -18.80 27.71 1.45
C HIS A 531 -18.81 26.75 2.64
N LEU A 532 -17.69 26.06 2.90
CA LEU A 532 -17.55 25.14 4.02
C LEU A 532 -17.71 25.87 5.36
N ARG A 533 -17.05 27.02 5.53
CA ARG A 533 -17.14 27.86 6.74
C ARG A 533 -18.51 28.50 6.97
N SER A 534 -19.29 28.73 5.91
CA SER A 534 -20.62 29.37 6.03
C SER A 534 -21.75 28.36 6.19
N LYS A 535 -21.77 27.29 5.40
CA LYS A 535 -22.85 26.30 5.36
C LYS A 535 -22.73 25.24 6.46
N PHE A 536 -21.52 24.80 6.79
CA PHE A 536 -21.26 23.68 7.72
C PHE A 536 -20.61 24.13 9.04
N ARG A 537 -20.85 25.39 9.42
CA ARG A 537 -20.20 26.02 10.58
C ARG A 537 -20.53 25.30 11.89
N GLU A 538 -21.78 24.93 12.07
CA GLU A 538 -22.27 24.34 13.31
C GLU A 538 -21.88 22.86 13.38
N GLU A 539 -21.91 22.13 12.26
CA GLU A 539 -21.42 20.77 12.11
C GLU A 539 -19.93 20.68 12.53
N PHE A 540 -19.10 21.57 12.01
CA PHE A 540 -17.70 21.67 12.40
C PHE A 540 -17.52 22.17 13.85
N ARG A 541 -18.43 22.95 14.40
CA ARG A 541 -18.38 23.43 15.79
C ARG A 541 -18.70 22.32 16.80
N TYR A 542 -19.68 21.47 16.50
CA TYR A 542 -20.18 20.47 17.45
C TYR A 542 -19.53 19.10 17.30
N PHE A 543 -19.21 18.65 16.08
CA PHE A 543 -18.74 17.28 15.81
C PHE A 543 -17.25 17.17 15.46
N LEU A 544 -16.62 18.19 14.86
CA LEU A 544 -15.15 18.19 14.70
C LEU A 544 -14.46 18.54 16.02
N LYS A 545 -14.28 17.52 16.86
CA LYS A 545 -13.48 17.57 18.09
C LYS A 545 -12.48 16.41 18.07
N PRO A 546 -11.20 16.62 18.47
CA PRO A 546 -10.22 15.54 18.55
C PRO A 546 -10.69 14.42 19.48
N SER A 547 -11.33 14.78 20.61
CA SER A 547 -11.88 13.82 21.59
C SER A 547 -12.92 12.86 21.00
N CYS A 548 -13.83 13.34 20.14
CA CYS A 548 -14.83 12.48 19.49
C CYS A 548 -14.16 11.48 18.54
N ALA A 549 -13.09 11.88 17.86
CA ALA A 549 -12.31 10.98 17.01
C ALA A 549 -11.46 9.99 17.81
N GLU A 550 -10.89 10.40 18.95
CA GLU A 550 -10.15 9.51 19.87
C GLU A 550 -11.06 8.47 20.55
N GLU A 551 -12.31 8.84 20.85
CA GLU A 551 -13.30 7.95 21.44
C GLU A 551 -13.87 6.95 20.42
N LYS A 552 -14.22 7.42 19.20
CA LYS A 552 -14.80 6.56 18.16
C LYS A 552 -13.76 5.66 17.49
N LEU A 553 -12.57 6.15 17.15
CA LEU A 553 -11.61 5.39 16.33
C LEU A 553 -10.81 4.37 17.15
N PRO A 554 -10.85 3.07 16.82
CA PRO A 554 -10.13 2.05 17.58
C PRO A 554 -8.61 2.33 17.64
N PRO A 555 -7.97 2.31 18.83
CA PRO A 555 -6.56 2.71 18.98
C PRO A 555 -5.57 1.75 18.31
N HIS A 556 -6.03 0.55 17.93
CA HIS A 556 -5.23 -0.44 17.23
C HIS A 556 -5.25 -0.28 15.70
N TYR A 557 -6.08 0.63 15.14
CA TYR A 557 -6.05 0.98 13.73
C TYR A 557 -4.89 1.96 13.46
N PRO A 558 -3.95 1.64 12.54
CA PRO A 558 -2.83 2.53 12.23
C PRO A 558 -3.20 3.95 11.76
N ILE A 559 -4.44 4.14 11.31
CA ILE A 559 -4.94 5.43 10.80
C ILE A 559 -5.50 6.36 11.89
N SER A 560 -5.85 5.85 13.08
CA SER A 560 -6.60 6.63 14.09
C SER A 560 -5.87 7.91 14.53
N GLN A 561 -4.61 7.79 14.94
CA GLN A 561 -3.78 8.93 15.34
C GLN A 561 -3.54 9.94 14.20
N PRO A 562 -3.21 9.51 12.95
CA PRO A 562 -3.24 10.38 11.78
C PRO A 562 -4.58 11.10 11.54
N THR A 563 -5.73 10.45 11.76
CA THR A 563 -7.05 11.08 11.60
C THR A 563 -7.34 12.12 12.69
N VAL A 564 -6.97 11.85 13.95
CA VAL A 564 -7.13 12.81 15.06
C VAL A 564 -6.37 14.11 14.77
N ARG A 565 -5.09 14.02 14.39
CA ARG A 565 -4.28 15.21 14.02
C ARG A 565 -4.83 15.96 12.81
N LEU A 566 -5.37 15.23 11.85
CA LEU A 566 -6.00 15.82 10.68
C LEU A 566 -7.27 16.62 11.05
N ILE A 567 -8.02 16.16 12.06
CA ILE A 567 -9.14 16.90 12.63
C ILE A 567 -8.65 18.14 13.40
N GLU A 568 -7.52 18.07 14.11
CA GLU A 568 -6.89 19.27 14.71
C GLU A 568 -6.51 20.31 13.64
N GLU A 569 -5.93 19.89 12.51
CA GLU A 569 -5.60 20.77 11.39
C GLU A 569 -6.86 21.40 10.77
N LEU A 570 -7.93 20.62 10.56
CA LEU A 570 -9.22 21.12 10.08
C LEU A 570 -9.80 22.19 11.02
N ILE A 571 -9.80 21.94 12.33
CA ILE A 571 -10.26 22.89 13.35
C ILE A 571 -9.42 24.16 13.32
N SER A 572 -8.09 24.04 13.17
CA SER A 572 -7.18 25.19 13.14
C SER A 572 -7.44 26.16 11.98
N LEU A 573 -7.93 25.63 10.84
CA LEU A 573 -8.25 26.39 9.63
C LEU A 573 -9.73 26.79 9.52
N ASN A 574 -10.58 26.31 10.43
CA ASN A 574 -12.01 26.64 10.47
C ASN A 574 -12.37 27.64 11.60
N ARG A 575 -11.37 28.04 12.40
CA ARG A 575 -11.43 29.24 13.26
C ARG A 575 -11.22 30.51 12.45
#